data_AF-A0A351NX98-F1
#
_entry.id   AF-A0A351NX98-F1
#
_cell.length_a   1.000
_cell.length_b   1.000
_cell.length_c   1.000
_cell.angle_alpha   90.00
_cell.angle_beta   90.00
_cell.angle_gamma   90.00
#
_symmetry.space_group_name_H-M   'P 1'
#
loop_
_entity.id
_entity.type
_entity.pdbx_description
1 polymer ?
#
loop_
_entity_poly.entity_id
_entity_poly.type
_entity_poly.pdbx_seq_one_letter_code
_entity_poly.pdbx_strand_id
1 'polypeptide(L)' 'MKEPDNKNQQPNKKPNLTTLVLSILAAGFGVQSDKNRERDFNQGSPLAFILGGFLFTLLFILSVALIVGLVLSKSSG' A
#
# COMPACT_ATOMS: atom_id res chain seq x y z
N MET A 1 -10.90 -38.75 30.74
CA MET A 1 -10.51 -37.38 31.16
C MET A 1 -9.19 -37.01 30.50
N LYS A 2 -9.25 -36.19 29.44
CA LYS A 2 -8.38 -35.04 29.09
C LYS A 2 -8.84 -34.51 27.72
N GLU A 3 -9.25 -33.24 27.73
CA GLU A 3 -9.76 -32.42 26.62
C GLU A 3 -8.62 -31.89 25.70
N PRO A 4 -8.93 -31.29 24.53
CA PRO A 4 -8.20 -31.46 23.26
C PRO A 4 -7.00 -30.53 23.06
N ASP A 5 -6.16 -30.88 22.07
CA ASP A 5 -5.00 -30.13 21.59
C ASP A 5 -5.38 -28.75 21.03
N ASN A 6 -5.28 -27.72 21.88
CA ASN A 6 -5.37 -26.31 21.51
C ASN A 6 -4.06 -25.84 20.87
N LYS A 7 -3.89 -26.09 19.57
CA LYS A 7 -2.88 -25.41 18.75
C LYS A 7 -3.45 -24.08 18.30
N ASN A 8 -3.08 -22.99 18.98
CA ASN A 8 -2.80 -21.66 18.42
C ASN A 8 -2.88 -20.61 19.53
N GLN A 9 -1.87 -20.58 20.39
CA GLN A 9 -1.55 -19.38 21.17
C GLN A 9 -0.20 -18.89 20.67
N GLN A 10 -0.20 -18.05 19.63
CA GLN A 10 0.99 -17.27 19.33
C GLN A 10 1.24 -16.35 20.53
N PRO A 11 2.44 -16.34 21.12
CA PRO A 11 2.72 -15.49 22.25
C PRO A 11 2.51 -14.04 21.81
N ASN A 12 1.72 -13.30 22.58
CA ASN A 12 1.45 -11.87 22.40
C ASN A 12 2.76 -11.08 22.61
N LYS A 13 3.69 -11.18 21.66
CA LYS A 13 4.87 -10.35 21.57
C LYS A 13 4.39 -9.04 20.96
N LYS A 14 4.35 -7.99 21.78
CA LYS A 14 4.07 -6.62 21.33
C LYS A 14 4.87 -6.39 20.03
N PRO A 15 4.22 -5.94 18.94
CA PRO A 15 4.90 -5.75 17.68
C PRO A 15 6.10 -4.84 17.94
N ASN A 16 7.29 -5.31 17.60
CA ASN A 16 8.48 -4.50 17.72
C ASN A 16 8.28 -3.25 16.85
N LEU A 17 8.81 -2.09 17.24
CA LEU A 17 8.66 -0.85 16.48
C LEU A 17 9.09 -1.03 15.01
N THR A 18 10.08 -1.89 14.79
CA THR A 18 10.52 -2.33 13.47
C THR A 18 9.41 -3.03 12.67
N THR A 19 8.62 -3.91 13.28
CA THR A 19 7.47 -4.59 12.65
C THR A 19 6.38 -3.59 12.29
N LEU A 20 6.18 -2.59 13.15
CA LEU A 20 5.22 -1.53 12.92
C LEU A 20 5.60 -0.67 11.70
N VAL A 21 6.87 -0.26 11.60
CA VAL A 21 7.40 0.49 10.45
C VAL A 21 7.36 -0.34 9.17
N LEU A 22 7.74 -1.63 9.24
CA LEU A 22 7.64 -2.55 8.11
C LEU A 22 6.20 -2.70 7.61
N SER A 23 5.23 -2.72 8.52
CA SER A 23 3.81 -2.80 8.17
C SER A 23 3.28 -1.53 7.52
N ILE A 24 3.74 -0.36 7.97
CA ILE A 24 3.38 0.95 7.40
C ILE A 24 3.95 1.09 5.98
N LEU A 25 5.18 0.63 5.77
CA LEU A 25 5.79 0.59 4.44
C LEU A 25 5.05 -0.40 3.53
N ALA A 26 4.78 -1.63 3.98
CA ALA A 26 4.02 -2.60 3.20
C ALA A 26 2.62 -2.09 2.81
N ALA A 27 1.95 -1.36 3.69
CA ALA A 27 0.67 -0.71 3.40
C ALA A 27 0.80 0.44 2.36
N GLY A 28 1.88 1.23 2.41
CA GLY A 28 2.15 2.29 1.43
C GLY A 28 2.47 1.76 0.02
N PHE A 29 2.95 0.53 -0.08
CA PHE A 29 3.24 -0.14 -1.34
C PHE A 29 2.02 -0.84 -1.98
N GLY A 30 0.83 -0.77 -1.37
CA GLY A 30 -0.39 -1.29 -1.98
C GLY A 30 -0.53 -2.80 -1.91
N VAL A 31 -0.26 -3.39 -0.74
CA VAL A 31 -0.56 -4.82 -0.46
C VAL A 31 -2.08 -5.02 -0.52
N GLN A 32 -2.60 -5.16 -1.73
CA GLN A 32 -3.93 -5.69 -1.97
C GLN A 32 -3.88 -7.16 -1.58
N SER A 33 -4.67 -7.50 -0.57
CA SER A 33 -4.93 -8.88 -0.17
C SER A 33 -5.28 -9.72 -1.40
N ASP A 34 -4.84 -10.99 -1.43
CA ASP A 34 -5.12 -11.92 -2.54
C ASP A 34 -6.61 -12.00 -2.90
N LYS A 35 -7.51 -11.73 -1.94
CA LYS A 35 -8.97 -11.62 -2.17
C LYS A 35 -9.35 -10.45 -3.10
N ASN A 36 -8.66 -9.32 -2.99
CA ASN A 36 -8.87 -8.17 -3.86
C ASN A 36 -8.34 -8.48 -5.26
N ARG A 37 -7.17 -9.11 -5.34
CA ARG A 37 -6.61 -9.61 -6.60
C ARG A 37 -7.55 -10.62 -7.26
N GLU A 38 -8.04 -11.61 -6.54
CA GLU A 38 -8.90 -12.65 -7.12
C GLU A 38 -10.23 -12.08 -7.64
N ARG A 39 -10.83 -11.11 -6.94
CA ARG A 39 -12.03 -10.40 -7.43
C ARG A 39 -11.74 -9.55 -8.65
N ASP A 40 -10.64 -8.80 -8.62
CA ASP A 40 -10.27 -7.87 -9.68
C ASP A 40 -9.82 -8.62 -10.96
N PHE A 41 -9.29 -9.83 -10.81
CA PHE A 41 -8.86 -10.71 -11.91
C PHE A 41 -9.96 -11.68 -12.40
N ASN A 42 -10.89 -12.11 -11.55
CA ASN A 42 -12.00 -12.99 -11.97
C ASN A 42 -13.24 -12.23 -12.45
N GLN A 43 -13.40 -10.94 -12.12
CA GLN A 43 -14.62 -10.18 -12.42
C GLN A 43 -14.39 -8.91 -13.26
N GLY A 44 -13.13 -8.49 -13.51
CA GLY A 44 -12.79 -7.22 -14.17
C GLY A 44 -11.75 -7.32 -15.29
N SER A 45 -11.80 -6.37 -16.23
CA SER A 45 -10.81 -6.24 -17.30
C SER A 45 -9.51 -5.61 -16.77
N PRO A 46 -8.33 -6.24 -16.95
CA PRO A 46 -7.03 -5.69 -16.57
C PRO A 46 -6.74 -4.28 -17.11
N LEU A 47 -7.42 -3.87 -18.19
CA LEU A 47 -7.28 -2.55 -18.78
C LEU A 47 -7.65 -1.41 -17.81
N ALA A 48 -8.63 -1.62 -16.91
CA ALA A 48 -9.01 -0.60 -15.94
C ALA A 48 -7.87 -0.27 -14.96
N PHE A 49 -7.09 -1.27 -14.56
CA PHE A 49 -5.93 -1.10 -13.68
C PHE A 49 -4.77 -0.39 -14.38
N ILE A 50 -4.55 -0.70 -15.66
CA ILE A 50 -3.50 -0.06 -16.47
C ILE A 50 -3.83 1.43 -16.67
N LEU A 51 -5.07 1.75 -17.03
CA LEU A 51 -5.52 3.13 -17.20
C LEU A 51 -5.51 3.90 -15.88
N GLY A 52 -5.98 3.28 -14.79
CA GLY A 52 -5.94 3.87 -13.45
C GLY A 52 -4.51 4.15 -12.98
N GLY A 53 -3.60 3.20 -13.19
CA GLY A 53 -2.17 3.37 -12.89
C GLY A 53 -1.55 4.50 -13.70
N PHE A 54 -1.81 4.55 -15.01
CA PHE A 54 -1.27 5.59 -15.88
C PHE A 54 -1.77 7.00 -15.49
N LEU A 55 -3.06 7.13 -15.22
CA LEU A 55 -3.66 8.39 -14.78
C LEU A 55 -3.07 8.83 -13.42
N PHE A 56 -2.94 7.90 -12.47
CA PHE A 56 -2.32 8.16 -11.18
C PHE A 56 -0.87 8.62 -11.33
N THR A 57 -0.07 7.96 -12.17
CA THR A 57 1.33 8.33 -12.43
C THR A 57 1.43 9.73 -13.04
N LEU A 58 0.57 10.06 -14.00
CA LEU A 58 0.58 11.38 -14.63
C LEU A 58 0.27 12.48 -13.60
N LEU A 59 -0.75 12.27 -12.77
CA LEU A 59 -1.11 13.21 -11.69
C LEU A 59 0.02 13.36 -10.67
N PHE A 60 0.69 12.26 -10.32
CA PHE A 60 1.83 12.28 -9.39
C PHE A 60 2.99 13.14 -9.93
N ILE A 61 3.36 12.97 -11.21
CA ILE A 61 4.42 13.75 -11.86
C ILE A 61 4.07 15.23 -11.86
N LEU A 62 2.84 15.58 -12.24
CA LEU A 62 2.38 16.98 -12.26
C LEU A 62 2.41 17.60 -10.87
N SER A 63 2.01 16.84 -9.84
CA SER A 63 2.05 17.29 -8.45
C SER A 63 3.47 17.62 -8.00
N VAL A 64 4.43 16.72 -8.25
CA VAL A 64 5.85 16.94 -7.90
C VAL A 64 6.40 18.14 -8.67
N ALA A 65 6.13 18.25 -9.97
CA ALA A 65 6.58 19.36 -10.79
C ALA A 65 6.03 20.71 -10.30
N LEU A 66 4.76 20.77 -9.90
CA LEU A 66 4.15 21.97 -9.30
C LEU A 66 4.86 22.37 -8.00
N ILE A 67 5.07 21.42 -7.10
CA ILE A 67 5.75 21.68 -5.82
C ILE A 67 7.15 22.23 -6.08
N VAL A 68 7.93 21.59 -6.95
CA VAL A 68 9.27 22.04 -7.30
C VAL A 68 9.24 23.44 -7.93
N GLY A 69 8.30 23.69 -8.84
CA GLY A 69 8.13 24.99 -9.49
C GLY A 69 7.81 26.11 -8.49
N LEU A 70 6.93 25.83 -7.52
CA LEU A 70 6.59 26.77 -6.44
C LEU A 70 7.78 27.04 -5.52
N VAL A 71 8.55 26.00 -5.16
CA VAL A 71 9.74 26.13 -4.32
C VAL A 71 10.82 26.95 -5.03
N LEU A 72 11.09 26.68 -6.30
CA LEU A 72 12.06 27.45 -7.10
C LEU A 72 11.64 28.91 -7.24
N SER A 73 10.38 29.16 -7.59
CA SER A 73 9.84 30.53 -7.73
C SER A 73 9.96 31.33 -6.43
N LYS A 74 9.76 30.69 -5.27
CA LYS A 74 9.87 31.31 -3.94
C LYS A 74 11.32 31.47 -3.47
N SER A 75 12.26 30.71 -4.04
CA SER A 75 13.69 30.79 -3.69
C SER A 75 14.46 31.81 -4.51
N SER A 76 13.93 32.20 -5.68
CA SER A 76 14.54 33.19 -6.57
C SER A 76 14.06 34.63 -6.36
N GLY A 77 13.24 34.87 -5.33
CA GLY A 77 12.76 36.19 -4.91
C GLY A 77 13.32 36.61 -3.57
#